data_AF-A0A2T0KS77-F1
#
_entry.id   AF-A0A2T0KS77-F1
#
_cell.length_a   1.000
_cell.length_b   1.000
_cell.length_c   1.000
_cell.angle_alpha   90.00
_cell.angle_beta   90.00
_cell.angle_gamma   90.00
#
_symmetry.space_group_name_H-M   'P 1'
#
loop_
_entity.id
_entity.type
_entity.pdbx_description
1 polymer ?
#
loop_
_entity_poly.entity_id
_entity_poly.type
_entity_poly.pdbx_seq_one_letter_code
_entity_poly.pdbx_strand_id
1 'polypeptide(L)' 'MDGKPDPVWATIKKTDDPREFLLAVMNNDAIDMSARIEAADALMPYYHERLAAEDDEQED' A
#
# COMPACT_ATOMS: atom_id res chain seq x y z
N MET A 1 -4.41 33.90 -4.22
CA MET A 1 -3.82 32.57 -4.04
C MET A 1 -4.94 31.58 -4.31
N ASP A 2 -5.05 31.06 -5.53
CA ASP A 2 -5.98 29.97 -5.85
C ASP A 2 -5.48 28.69 -5.16
N GLY A 3 -5.75 28.58 -3.85
CA GLY A 3 -5.34 27.48 -2.99
C GLY A 3 -6.17 26.23 -3.27
N LYS A 4 -6.11 25.70 -4.49
CA LYS A 4 -6.65 24.37 -4.75
C LYS A 4 -5.81 23.38 -3.95
N PRO A 5 -6.43 22.51 -3.14
CA PRO A 5 -5.69 21.45 -2.46
C PRO A 5 -4.97 20.61 -3.51
N ASP A 6 -3.76 20.16 -3.19
CA ASP A 6 -3.04 19.24 -4.04
C ASP A 6 -3.90 18.00 -4.30
N PRO A 7 -3.80 17.38 -5.49
CA PRO A 7 -4.47 16.12 -5.75
C PRO A 7 -4.16 15.12 -4.65
N VAL A 8 -5.14 14.33 -4.21
CA VAL A 8 -4.96 13.33 -3.13
C VAL A 8 -3.75 12.43 -3.41
N TRP A 9 -3.50 12.08 -4.68
CA TRP A 9 -2.34 11.29 -5.12
C TRP A 9 -0.98 11.94 -4.85
N ALA A 10 -0.90 13.28 -4.78
CA ALA A 10 0.33 13.98 -4.42
C ALA A 10 0.69 13.83 -2.93
N THR A 11 -0.28 13.43 -2.10
CA THR A 11 -0.07 13.17 -0.66
C THR A 11 0.47 11.77 -0.38
N ILE A 12 0.47 10.87 -1.38
CA ILE A 12 0.98 9.51 -1.25
C ILE A 12 2.50 9.51 -1.34
N LYS A 13 3.15 8.83 -0.39
CA LYS A 13 4.61 8.68 -0.36
C LYS A 13 5.08 8.05 -1.68
N LYS A 14 6.03 8.70 -2.35
CA LYS A 14 6.75 8.11 -3.49
C LYS A 14 7.65 6.99 -2.96
N THR A 15 7.51 5.80 -3.54
CA THR A 15 8.24 4.61 -3.13
C THR A 15 8.38 3.69 -4.33
N ASP A 16 9.46 2.92 -4.35
CA ASP A 16 9.70 1.88 -5.35
C ASP A 16 9.20 0.50 -4.86
N ASP A 17 8.80 0.39 -3.58
CA ASP A 17 8.17 -0.83 -3.04
C ASP A 17 6.65 -0.76 -3.26
N PRO A 18 6.08 -1.64 -4.11
CA PRO A 18 4.65 -1.66 -4.37
C PRO A 18 3.81 -1.91 -3.11
N ARG A 19 4.34 -2.63 -2.11
CA ARG A 19 3.63 -2.88 -0.84
C ARG A 19 3.47 -1.59 -0.06
N GLU A 20 4.53 -0.79 0.04
CA GLU A 20 4.47 0.51 0.72
C GLU A 20 3.47 1.45 0.03
N PHE A 21 3.42 1.43 -1.30
CA PHE A 21 2.45 2.22 -2.07
C PHE A 21 1.01 1.79 -1.78
N LEU A 22 0.72 0.49 -1.92
CA LEU A 22 -0.63 -0.06 -1.71
C LEU A 22 -1.10 0.14 -0.25
N LEU A 23 -0.21 -0.05 0.73
CA LEU A 23 -0.46 0.27 2.13
C LEU A 23 -0.78 1.75 2.34
N ALA A 24 -0.04 2.65 1.69
CA ALA A 24 -0.29 4.08 1.79
C ALA A 24 -1.63 4.48 1.15
N VAL A 25 -2.04 3.82 0.06
CA VAL A 25 -3.32 4.06 -0.62
C VAL A 25 -4.50 3.56 0.23
N MET A 26 -4.47 2.31 0.70
CA MET A 26 -5.61 1.71 1.41
C MET A 26 -5.90 2.40 2.76
N ASN A 27 -4.88 3.00 3.39
CA ASN A 27 -5.00 3.67 4.68
C ASN A 27 -5.24 5.19 4.57
N ASN A 28 -5.40 5.75 3.37
CA ASN A 28 -5.63 7.18 3.19
C ASN A 28 -7.12 7.51 3.09
N ASP A 29 -7.68 8.13 4.13
CA ASP A 29 -9.11 8.49 4.19
C ASP A 29 -9.55 9.54 3.16
N ALA A 30 -8.61 10.26 2.53
CA ALA A 30 -8.90 11.17 1.43
C ALA A 30 -9.06 10.44 0.09
N ILE A 31 -8.72 9.15 0.00
CA ILE A 31 -8.93 8.30 -1.18
C ILE A 31 -10.30 7.63 -1.12
N ASP A 32 -10.95 7.55 -2.29
CA ASP A 32 -12.23 6.87 -2.45
C ASP A 32 -12.18 5.42 -1.93
N MET A 33 -13.24 5.01 -1.23
CA MET A 33 -13.34 3.68 -0.61
C MET A 33 -13.09 2.54 -1.62
N SER A 34 -13.58 2.67 -2.85
CA SER A 34 -13.37 1.65 -3.90
C SER A 34 -11.88 1.45 -4.20
N ALA A 35 -11.12 2.53 -4.37
CA ALA A 35 -9.68 2.46 -4.62
C ALA A 35 -8.91 1.92 -3.40
N ARG A 36 -9.40 2.19 -2.18
CA ARG A 36 -8.82 1.59 -0.96
C ARG A 36 -9.05 0.08 -0.90
N ILE A 37 -10.23 -0.39 -1.28
CA ILE A 37 -10.54 -1.84 -1.36
C ILE A 37 -9.68 -2.51 -2.43
N GLU A 38 -9.58 -1.92 -3.63
CA GLU A 38 -8.72 -2.44 -4.70
C GLU A 38 -7.25 -2.50 -4.27
N ALA A 39 -6.76 -1.50 -3.54
CA ALA A 39 -5.39 -1.51 -3.01
C ALA A 39 -5.17 -2.61 -1.97
N ALA A 40 -6.16 -2.89 -1.12
CA ALA A 40 -6.12 -4.00 -0.17
C ALA A 40 -6.11 -5.36 -0.89
N ASP A 41 -6.98 -5.55 -1.88
CA ASP A 41 -7.03 -6.77 -2.69
C ASP A 41 -5.72 -7.01 -3.45
N ALA A 42 -5.15 -5.94 -4.04
CA ALA A 42 -3.85 -5.99 -4.72
C ALA A 42 -2.67 -6.25 -3.78
N LEU A 43 -2.83 -5.96 -2.48
CA LEU A 43 -1.81 -6.19 -1.46
C LEU A 43 -1.79 -7.66 -0.98
N MET A 44 -2.92 -8.38 -1.09
CA MET A 44 -3.05 -9.76 -0.63
C MET A 44 -1.97 -10.72 -1.15
N PRO A 45 -1.60 -10.75 -2.46
CA PRO A 45 -0.56 -11.64 -2.98
C PRO A 45 0.79 -11.47 -2.28
N TYR A 46 1.15 -10.25 -1.91
CA TYR A 46 2.41 -9.96 -1.22
C TYR A 46 2.47 -10.55 0.19
N TYR A 47 1.32 -10.82 0.81
CA TYR A 47 1.24 -11.50 2.10
C TYR A 47 1.01 -13.01 1.95
N HIS A 48 0.50 -13.48 0.82
CA HIS A 48 0.26 -14.90 0.55
C HIS A 48 1.49 -15.65 0.02
N GLU A 49 2.42 -14.99 -0.68
CA GLU A 49 3.68 -15.62 -1.12
C GLU A 49 4.70 -15.81 0.03
N ARG A 50 4.55 -15.05 1.14
CA ARG A 50 5.46 -15.09 2.29
C ARG A 50 5.07 -16.11 3.37
N LEU A 51 4.15 -17.04 3.09
CA LEU A 51 3.99 -18.25 3.93
C LEU A 51 4.75 -19.46 3.37
N ALA A 52 5.32 -19.36 2.17
CA ALA A 52 6.14 -20.42 1.57
C ALA A 52 7.65 -20.14 1.67
N ALA A 53 8.06 -19.03 2.30
CA ALA A 53 9.46 -18.58 2.34
C ALA A 53 9.96 -18.17 3.74
N GLU A 54 9.16 -18.33 4.79
CA GLU A 54 9.60 -18.12 6.19
C GLU A 54 9.57 -19.47 6.94
N ASP A 55 10.47 -20.37 6.56
CA ASP A 55 10.76 -21.60 7.33
C ASP A 55 12.28 -21.93 7.36
N ASP A 56 13.13 -20.94 7.10
CA ASP A 56 14.59 -21.07 7.27
C ASP A 56 15.12 -19.74 7.79
N GLU A 57 15.08 -19.53 9.12
CA GLU A 57 16.05 -18.71 9.88
C GLU A 57 15.63 -18.67 11.36
N GLN A 58 16.00 -19.72 12.10
CA GLN A 58 16.74 -19.65 13.39
C GLN A 58 16.84 -21.04 14.04
N GLU A 59 17.89 -21.78 13.67
CA GLU A 59 18.55 -22.75 14.55
C GLU A 59 20.03 -22.34 14.62
N ASP A 60 20.47 -21.82 15.76
CA ASP A 60 21.84 -21.90 16.30
C ASP A 60 21.83 -21.50 17.79
#